data_AF-A0A2E1QJI0-F1
#
_entry.id   AF-A0A2E1QJI0-F1
#
_cell.length_a   1.000
_cell.length_b   1.000
_cell.length_c   1.000
_cell.angle_alpha   90.00
_cell.angle_beta   90.00
_cell.angle_gamma   90.00
#
_symmetry.space_group_name_H-M   'P 1'
#
loop_
_entity.id
_entity.type
_entity.pdbx_description
1 polymer ?
#
loop_
_entity_poly.entity_id
_entity_poly.type
_entity_poly.pdbx_seq_one_letter_code
_entity_poly.pdbx_strand_id
1 'polypeptide(L)'
;MRVLAIGFGITGIAHLGADTIAPAIKNAAPELARFSLTSGFFWLIVISTTIAILLSFTKLREIEGVGASRIGSVFIYILVATIGMKMDILSIFDNPSLFIIGLIWMTIHAILLIIVAKIIKAPFFFLAVGSKANVGGAASAPILASAFHPSLAPVGVLLAVMGYAIGTYGAWLCGILMQVVSP
;
A
#
# COMPACT_ATOMS: atom_id res chain seq x y z
N MET A 1 26.30 3.89 -7.33
CA MET A 1 26.50 2.73 -6.42
C MET A 1 26.12 3.01 -4.97
N ARG A 2 26.54 4.12 -4.33
CA ARG A 2 26.18 4.43 -2.92
C ARG A 2 24.67 4.36 -2.62
N VAL A 3 23.83 4.96 -3.48
CA VAL A 3 22.36 4.92 -3.31
C VAL A 3 21.83 3.49 -3.23
N LEU A 4 22.27 2.62 -4.14
CA LEU A 4 21.81 1.23 -4.18
C LEU A 4 22.33 0.44 -2.98
N ALA A 5 23.60 0.61 -2.60
CA ALA A 5 24.17 -0.08 -1.44
C ALA A 5 23.43 0.28 -0.14
N ILE A 6 23.14 1.57 0.06
CA ILE A 6 22.37 2.03 1.22
C ILE A 6 20.92 1.54 1.14
N GLY A 7 20.27 1.70 -0.02
CA GLY A 7 18.90 1.26 -0.24
C GLY A 7 18.71 -0.23 0.03
N PHE A 8 19.50 -1.09 -0.61
CA PHE A 8 19.45 -2.53 -0.39
C PHE A 8 19.90 -2.95 1.00
N GLY A 9 20.87 -2.25 1.60
CA GLY A 9 21.27 -2.49 2.99
C GLY A 9 20.12 -2.27 3.98
N ILE A 10 19.43 -1.13 3.86
CA ILE A 10 18.23 -0.83 4.68
C ILE A 10 17.12 -1.85 4.41
N THR A 11 16.85 -2.17 3.14
CA THR A 11 15.85 -3.17 2.76
C THR A 11 16.16 -4.54 3.34
N GLY A 12 17.43 -4.95 3.34
CA GLY A 12 17.87 -6.21 3.94
C GLY A 12 17.62 -6.25 5.44
N ILE A 13 17.98 -5.18 6.17
CA ILE A 13 17.68 -5.06 7.61
C ILE A 13 16.17 -5.08 7.85
N ALA A 14 15.40 -4.38 7.03
CA ALA A 14 13.94 -4.35 7.14
C ALA A 14 13.32 -5.74 6.91
N HIS A 15 13.82 -6.52 5.96
CA HIS A 15 13.41 -7.92 5.76
C HIS A 15 13.76 -8.79 6.96
N LEU A 16 14.99 -8.72 7.47
CA LEU A 16 15.39 -9.48 8.66
C LEU A 16 14.48 -9.18 9.86
N GLY A 17 14.10 -7.91 10.06
CA GLY A 17 13.14 -7.53 11.09
C GLY A 17 11.71 -7.98 10.81
N ALA A 18 11.22 -7.79 9.58
CA ALA A 18 9.86 -8.18 9.21
C ALA A 18 9.64 -9.70 9.30
N ASP A 19 10.61 -10.49 8.84
CA ASP A 19 10.58 -11.95 8.79
C ASP A 19 10.77 -12.59 10.17
N THR A 20 11.21 -11.82 11.17
CA THR A 20 11.29 -12.26 12.58
C THR A 20 10.09 -11.78 13.39
N ILE A 21 9.74 -10.50 13.29
CA ILE A 21 8.68 -9.87 14.09
C ILE A 21 7.29 -10.38 13.68
N ALA A 22 6.97 -10.39 12.38
CA ALA A 22 5.63 -10.75 11.94
C ALA A 22 5.25 -12.20 12.29
N PRO A 23 6.11 -13.21 12.09
CA PRO A 23 5.83 -14.58 12.54
C PRO A 23 5.81 -14.74 14.06
N ALA A 24 6.69 -14.04 14.79
CA ALA A 24 6.68 -14.07 16.25
C ALA A 24 5.35 -13.55 16.82
N ILE A 25 4.84 -12.43 16.28
CA ILE A 25 3.52 -11.89 16.65
C ILE A 25 2.41 -12.85 16.25
N LYS A 26 2.48 -13.43 15.05
CA LYS A 26 1.47 -14.39 14.57
C LYS A 26 1.35 -15.61 15.50
N ASN A 27 2.47 -16.10 16.03
CA ASN A 27 2.48 -17.28 16.91
C ASN A 27 2.08 -16.94 18.35
N ALA A 28 2.54 -15.80 18.88
CA ALA A 28 2.27 -15.41 20.27
C ALA A 28 0.91 -14.74 20.48
N ALA A 29 0.44 -13.98 19.48
CA ALA A 29 -0.77 -13.18 19.55
C ALA A 29 -1.45 -13.08 18.17
N PRO A 30 -2.03 -14.19 17.66
CA PRO A 30 -2.71 -14.21 16.36
C PRO A 30 -3.89 -13.24 16.31
N GLU A 31 -4.48 -12.94 17.47
CA GLU A 31 -5.49 -11.91 17.67
C GLU A 31 -5.07 -10.55 17.11
N LEU A 32 -3.77 -10.21 17.06
CA LEU A 32 -3.25 -8.95 16.54
C LEU A 32 -3.20 -8.88 15.00
N ALA A 33 -3.51 -9.97 14.30
CA ALA A 33 -3.69 -9.96 12.84
C ALA A 33 -4.74 -8.93 12.41
N ARG A 34 -5.72 -8.69 13.29
CA ARG A 34 -6.75 -7.68 13.13
C ARG A 34 -6.18 -6.26 12.93
N PHE A 35 -5.04 -5.95 13.56
CA PHE A 35 -4.36 -4.65 13.42
C PHE A 35 -3.28 -4.65 12.33
N SER A 36 -3.26 -5.64 11.43
CA SER A 36 -2.20 -5.86 10.44
C SER A 36 -0.80 -6.09 11.03
N LEU A 37 -0.67 -6.33 12.34
CA LEU A 37 0.63 -6.52 13.01
C LEU A 37 1.28 -7.86 12.69
N THR A 38 0.54 -8.81 12.11
CA THR A 38 1.08 -10.06 11.56
C THR A 38 1.52 -9.92 10.09
N SER A 39 1.39 -8.74 9.48
CA SER A 39 1.81 -8.49 8.11
C SER A 39 3.31 -8.20 8.04
N GLY A 40 4.07 -9.06 7.36
CA GLY A 40 5.48 -8.79 7.08
C GLY A 40 5.66 -7.50 6.29
N PHE A 41 4.75 -7.19 5.37
CA PHE A 41 4.78 -5.95 4.60
C PHE A 41 4.65 -4.71 5.50
N PHE A 42 3.79 -4.73 6.52
CA PHE A 42 3.68 -3.63 7.48
C PHE A 42 5.02 -3.36 8.18
N TRP A 43 5.64 -4.39 8.75
CA TRP A 43 6.91 -4.26 9.47
C TRP A 43 8.07 -3.87 8.55
N LEU A 44 8.11 -4.38 7.32
CA LEU A 44 9.10 -4.00 6.33
C LEU A 44 9.08 -2.48 6.11
N ILE A 45 7.89 -1.91 5.92
CA ILE A 45 7.72 -0.47 5.68
C ILE A 45 8.02 0.35 6.93
N VAL A 46 7.52 -0.06 8.10
CA VAL A 46 7.78 0.63 9.38
C VAL A 46 9.28 0.66 9.69
N ILE A 47 9.98 -0.46 9.55
CA ILE A 47 11.41 -0.53 9.84
C ILE A 47 12.21 0.26 8.82
N SER A 48 11.94 0.06 7.52
CA SER A 48 12.64 0.78 6.45
C SER A 48 12.46 2.29 6.57
N THR A 49 11.25 2.77 6.87
CA THR A 49 10.97 4.20 7.01
C THR A 49 11.59 4.77 8.27
N THR A 50 11.54 4.03 9.39
CA THR A 50 12.20 4.44 10.64
C THR A 50 13.70 4.60 10.45
N ILE A 51 14.37 3.61 9.84
CA ILE A 51 15.80 3.69 9.54
C ILE A 51 16.08 4.87 8.59
N ALA A 52 15.31 5.01 7.51
CA ALA A 52 15.50 6.09 6.55
C ALA A 52 15.35 7.49 7.19
N ILE A 53 14.37 7.68 8.09
CA ILE A 53 14.18 8.92 8.84
C ILE A 53 15.37 9.16 9.77
N LEU A 54 15.81 8.16 10.53
CA LEU A 54 16.98 8.29 11.40
C LEU A 54 18.24 8.69 10.62
N LEU A 55 18.46 8.06 9.47
CA LEU A 55 19.60 8.37 8.60
C LEU A 55 19.48 9.75 7.94
N SER A 56 18.27 10.29 7.78
CA SER A 56 18.04 11.64 7.22
C SER A 56 18.59 12.77 8.10
N PHE A 57 18.79 12.52 9.40
CA PHE A 57 19.47 13.45 10.31
C PHE A 57 21.00 13.40 10.20
N THR A 58 21.55 12.51 9.37
CA THR A 58 23.00 12.34 9.18
C THR A 58 23.43 12.86 7.81
N LYS A 59 24.75 12.83 7.54
CA LYS A 59 25.33 13.14 6.22
C LYS A 59 24.77 12.29 5.08
N LEU A 60 24.14 11.15 5.39
CA LEU A 60 23.50 10.29 4.40
C LEU A 60 22.32 10.97 3.68
N ARG A 61 21.76 12.07 4.19
CA ARG A 61 20.75 12.85 3.46
C ARG A 61 21.26 13.40 2.12
N GLU A 62 22.57 13.61 1.96
CA GLU A 62 23.17 14.11 0.71
C GLU A 62 22.95 13.17 -0.47
N ILE A 63 22.63 11.89 -0.24
CA ILE A 63 22.32 10.92 -1.32
C ILE A 63 21.11 11.35 -2.15
N GLU A 64 20.21 12.16 -1.58
CA GLU A 64 19.08 12.72 -2.31
C GLU A 64 19.53 13.69 -3.40
N GLY A 65 20.57 14.51 -3.13
CA GLY A 65 21.17 15.42 -4.10
C GLY A 65 21.83 14.69 -5.29
N VAL A 66 22.18 13.41 -5.11
CA VAL A 66 22.74 12.54 -6.14
C VAL A 66 21.66 11.72 -6.88
N GLY A 67 20.38 11.95 -6.56
CA GLY A 67 19.23 11.37 -7.25
C GLY A 67 18.66 10.08 -6.65
N ALA A 68 18.75 9.89 -5.33
CA ALA A 68 18.19 8.70 -4.66
C ALA A 68 16.71 8.46 -4.98
N SER A 69 15.88 9.51 -4.89
CA SER A 69 14.46 9.45 -5.31
C SER A 69 14.25 8.98 -6.76
N ARG A 70 15.12 9.38 -7.70
CA ARG A 70 15.02 8.99 -9.12
C ARG A 70 15.34 7.51 -9.33
N ILE A 71 16.28 6.97 -8.55
CA ILE A 71 16.56 5.52 -8.57
C ILE A 71 15.41 4.76 -7.91
N GLY A 72 14.86 5.27 -6.81
CA GLY A 72 13.70 4.68 -6.13
C GLY A 72 12.49 4.53 -7.05
N SER A 73 12.18 5.53 -7.89
CA SER A 73 11.05 5.46 -8.82
C SER A 73 11.21 4.37 -9.90
N VAL A 74 12.44 4.04 -10.30
CA VAL A 74 12.69 2.90 -11.20
C VAL A 74 12.23 1.59 -10.55
N PHE A 75 12.55 1.36 -9.28
CA PHE A 75 12.09 0.17 -8.56
C PHE A 75 10.57 0.12 -8.40
N ILE A 76 9.93 1.28 -8.20
CA ILE A 76 8.46 1.38 -8.21
C ILE A 76 7.92 0.94 -9.57
N TYR A 77 8.48 1.38 -10.70
CA TYR A 77 8.01 0.94 -12.02
C TYR A 77 8.26 -0.55 -12.28
N ILE A 78 9.38 -1.11 -11.82
CA ILE A 78 9.63 -2.56 -11.90
C ILE A 78 8.57 -3.34 -11.10
N LEU A 79 8.22 -2.89 -9.90
CA LEU A 79 7.17 -3.49 -9.08
C LEU A 79 5.83 -3.51 -9.83
N VAL A 80 5.47 -2.39 -10.47
CA VAL A 80 4.22 -2.24 -11.21
C VAL A 80 4.17 -3.15 -12.42
N ALA A 81 5.24 -3.18 -13.21
CA ALA A 81 5.36 -4.07 -14.35
C ALA A 81 5.21 -5.53 -13.91
N THR A 82 5.85 -5.91 -12.81
CA THR A 82 5.79 -7.27 -12.27
C THR A 82 4.37 -7.66 -11.83
N ILE A 83 3.62 -6.73 -11.23
CA ILE A 83 2.23 -6.98 -10.84
C ILE A 83 1.32 -7.06 -12.07
N GLY A 84 1.52 -6.17 -13.05
CA GLY A 84 0.77 -6.18 -14.30
C GLY A 84 0.95 -7.47 -15.10
N MET A 85 2.16 -8.03 -15.13
CA MET A 85 2.44 -9.31 -15.79
C MET A 85 1.74 -10.52 -15.16
N LYS A 86 1.26 -10.42 -13.92
CA LYS A 86 0.50 -11.50 -13.26
C LYS A 86 -1.00 -11.49 -13.61
N MET A 87 -1.48 -10.45 -14.29
CA MET A 87 -2.88 -10.30 -14.64
C MET A 87 -3.20 -11.07 -15.92
N ASP A 88 -4.20 -11.94 -15.87
CA ASP A 88 -4.83 -12.51 -17.06
C ASP A 88 -6.07 -11.69 -17.45
N ILE A 89 -6.01 -11.05 -18.61
CA ILE A 89 -7.09 -10.19 -19.11
C ILE A 89 -8.22 -11.04 -19.72
N LEU A 90 -7.93 -12.25 -20.20
CA LEU A 90 -8.91 -13.12 -20.86
C LEU A 90 -9.91 -13.72 -19.87
N SER A 91 -9.54 -13.82 -18.59
CA SER A 91 -10.42 -14.24 -17.48
C SER A 91 -11.72 -13.42 -17.37
N ILE A 92 -11.80 -12.24 -18.00
CA ILE A 92 -13.05 -11.45 -18.05
C ILE A 92 -14.18 -12.16 -18.80
N PHE A 93 -13.84 -12.99 -19.80
CA PHE A 93 -14.83 -13.73 -20.60
C PHE A 93 -15.36 -14.95 -19.86
N ASP A 94 -14.59 -15.50 -18.91
CA ASP A 94 -15.00 -16.65 -18.11
C ASP A 94 -16.01 -16.26 -17.02
N ASN A 95 -15.87 -15.05 -16.45
CA ASN A 95 -16.70 -14.58 -15.35
C ASN A 95 -17.18 -13.12 -15.54
N PRO A 96 -17.98 -12.84 -16.58
CA PRO A 96 -18.43 -11.47 -16.88
C PRO A 96 -19.29 -10.86 -15.76
N SER A 97 -20.01 -11.69 -15.00
CA SER A 97 -20.80 -11.25 -13.85
C SER A 97 -19.95 -10.60 -12.74
N LEU A 98 -18.76 -11.13 -12.46
CA LEU A 98 -17.85 -10.56 -11.46
C LEU A 98 -17.35 -9.18 -11.88
N PHE A 99 -17.16 -8.97 -13.18
CA PHE A 99 -16.73 -7.67 -13.71
C PHE A 99 -17.82 -6.61 -13.56
N ILE A 100 -19.09 -6.97 -13.79
CA ILE A 100 -20.23 -6.07 -13.58
C ILE A 100 -20.33 -5.69 -12.09
N ILE A 101 -20.20 -6.66 -11.18
CA ILE A 101 -20.19 -6.40 -9.74
C ILE A 101 -19.03 -5.46 -9.36
N GLY A 102 -17.83 -5.72 -9.89
CA GLY A 102 -16.67 -4.86 -9.71
C GLY A 102 -16.90 -3.44 -10.23
N LEU A 103 -17.55 -3.28 -11.39
CA LEU A 103 -17.89 -1.98 -11.96
C LEU A 103 -18.85 -1.22 -11.05
N ILE A 104 -19.93 -1.87 -10.61
CA ILE A 104 -20.90 -1.27 -9.68
C ILE A 104 -20.20 -0.82 -8.39
N TRP A 105 -19.38 -1.69 -7.80
CA TRP A 105 -18.60 -1.37 -6.61
C TRP A 105 -17.71 -0.14 -6.84
N MET A 106 -16.95 -0.12 -7.93
CA MET A 106 -16.02 0.96 -8.25
C MET A 106 -16.74 2.28 -8.50
N THR A 107 -17.92 2.25 -9.14
CA THR A 107 -18.77 3.41 -9.33
C THR A 107 -19.24 3.97 -7.98
N ILE A 108 -19.77 3.12 -7.09
CA ILE A 108 -20.20 3.53 -5.75
C ILE A 108 -19.03 4.13 -4.97
N HIS A 109 -17.88 3.45 -4.96
CA HIS A 109 -16.65 3.91 -4.30
C HIS A 109 -16.19 5.28 -4.81
N ALA A 110 -16.12 5.47 -6.12
CA ALA A 110 -15.68 6.72 -6.72
C ALA A 110 -16.64 7.88 -6.40
N ILE A 111 -17.95 7.64 -6.52
CA ILE A 111 -18.98 8.64 -6.21
C ILE A 111 -18.90 9.03 -4.73
N LEU A 112 -18.84 8.04 -3.82
CA LEU A 112 -18.76 8.28 -2.39
C LEU A 112 -17.53 9.11 -2.03
N LEU A 113 -16.35 8.75 -2.54
CA LEU A 113 -15.12 9.49 -2.28
C LEU A 113 -15.16 10.92 -2.81
N ILE A 114 -15.72 11.14 -4.01
CA ILE A 114 -15.86 12.49 -4.58
C ILE A 114 -16.81 13.35 -3.74
N ILE A 115 -17.95 12.78 -3.31
CA ILE A 115 -18.91 13.48 -2.45
C ILE A 115 -18.25 13.86 -1.13
N VAL A 116 -17.60 12.90 -0.46
CA VAL A 116 -16.92 13.15 0.82
C VAL A 116 -15.81 14.19 0.67
N ALA A 117 -14.98 14.08 -0.37
CA ALA A 117 -13.92 15.04 -0.65
C ALA A 117 -14.47 16.46 -0.86
N LYS A 118 -15.63 16.60 -1.51
CA LYS A 118 -16.30 17.89 -1.67
C LYS A 118 -16.86 18.46 -0.37
N ILE A 119 -17.45 17.61 0.49
CA ILE A 119 -17.99 18.02 1.80
C ILE A 119 -16.88 18.57 2.69
N ILE A 120 -15.76 17.84 2.80
CA ILE A 120 -14.64 18.22 3.68
C ILE A 120 -13.65 19.19 3.02
N LYS A 121 -13.91 19.58 1.76
CA LYS A 121 -13.01 20.42 0.94
C LYS A 121 -11.58 19.88 0.87
N ALA A 122 -11.45 18.56 0.71
CA ALA A 122 -10.14 17.91 0.64
C ALA A 122 -9.41 18.25 -0.67
N PRO A 123 -8.08 18.48 -0.63
CA PRO A 123 -7.28 18.62 -1.83
C PRO A 123 -7.25 17.31 -2.63
N PHE A 124 -7.10 17.45 -3.95
CA PHE A 124 -7.08 16.34 -4.91
C PHE A 124 -6.07 15.24 -4.55
N PHE A 125 -4.93 15.61 -3.95
CA PHE A 125 -3.92 14.66 -3.48
C PHE A 125 -4.50 13.56 -2.57
N PHE A 126 -5.29 13.93 -1.56
CA PHE A 126 -5.86 12.95 -0.62
C PHE A 126 -6.93 12.08 -1.26
N LEU A 127 -7.75 12.66 -2.16
CA LEU A 127 -8.73 11.89 -2.93
C LEU A 127 -8.05 10.83 -3.80
N ALA A 128 -7.02 11.26 -4.54
CA ALA A 128 -6.33 10.43 -5.51
C ALA A 128 -5.54 9.29 -4.83
N VAL A 129 -4.68 9.64 -3.87
CA VAL A 129 -3.85 8.66 -3.14
C VAL A 129 -4.71 7.78 -2.24
N GLY A 130 -5.71 8.33 -1.57
CA GLY A 130 -6.64 7.57 -0.73
C GLY A 130 -7.44 6.55 -1.53
N SER A 131 -7.96 6.91 -2.72
CA SER A 131 -8.65 5.95 -3.57
C SER A 131 -7.75 4.77 -3.99
N LYS A 132 -6.49 5.06 -4.38
CA LYS A 132 -5.53 4.01 -4.73
C LYS A 132 -5.06 3.19 -3.54
N ALA A 133 -4.98 3.77 -2.34
CA ALA A 133 -4.70 3.03 -1.11
C ALA A 133 -5.77 1.95 -0.83
N ASN A 134 -7.03 2.24 -1.15
CA ASN A 134 -8.14 1.31 -0.90
C ASN A 134 -8.33 0.26 -2.00
N VAL A 135 -8.13 0.63 -3.27
CA VAL A 135 -8.45 -0.26 -4.40
C VAL A 135 -7.22 -0.94 -4.96
N GLY A 136 -6.15 -0.17 -5.19
CA GLY A 136 -4.93 -0.72 -5.79
C GLY A 136 -3.78 -0.89 -4.78
N GLY A 137 -4.07 -0.74 -3.48
CA GLY A 137 -3.23 -1.09 -2.35
C GLY A 137 -1.76 -0.67 -2.45
N ALA A 138 -0.90 -1.54 -1.91
CA ALA A 138 0.55 -1.36 -1.85
C ALA A 138 1.22 -1.22 -3.22
N ALA A 139 0.55 -1.68 -4.28
CA ALA A 139 1.05 -1.63 -5.64
C ALA A 139 0.97 -0.22 -6.24
N SER A 140 -0.21 0.40 -6.16
CA SER A 140 -0.52 1.61 -6.94
C SER A 140 -0.60 2.91 -6.14
N ALA A 141 -0.87 2.84 -4.83
CA ALA A 141 -0.89 4.03 -3.99
C ALA A 141 0.48 4.74 -3.93
N PRO A 142 1.62 4.02 -3.81
CA PRO A 142 2.94 4.66 -3.75
C PRO A 142 3.32 5.31 -5.09
N ILE A 143 2.93 4.70 -6.22
CA ILE A 143 3.18 5.27 -7.56
C ILE A 143 2.47 6.61 -7.67
N LEU A 144 1.16 6.64 -7.36
CA LEU A 144 0.39 7.86 -7.52
C LEU A 144 0.89 8.95 -6.57
N ALA A 145 1.23 8.59 -5.34
CA ALA A 145 1.85 9.53 -4.40
C ALA A 145 3.19 10.06 -4.94
N SER A 146 4.04 9.20 -5.50
CA SER A 146 5.32 9.57 -6.09
C SER A 146 5.21 10.48 -7.31
N ALA A 147 4.09 10.39 -8.05
CA ALA A 147 3.78 11.27 -9.16
C ALA A 147 3.51 12.72 -8.72
N PHE A 148 3.04 12.93 -7.49
CA PHE A 148 2.97 14.26 -6.89
C PHE A 148 4.35 14.71 -6.39
N HIS A 149 5.01 13.85 -5.61
CA HIS A 149 6.39 14.07 -5.20
C HIS A 149 7.02 12.73 -4.79
N PRO A 150 8.24 12.37 -5.25
CA PRO A 150 8.86 11.09 -4.94
C PRO A 150 8.94 10.76 -3.43
N SER A 151 9.15 11.77 -2.59
CA SER A 151 9.19 11.59 -1.13
C SER A 151 7.85 11.21 -0.49
N LEU A 152 6.75 11.25 -1.24
CA LEU A 152 5.41 10.87 -0.76
C LEU A 152 5.11 9.38 -1.01
N ALA A 153 5.96 8.64 -1.73
CA ALA A 153 5.78 7.20 -1.92
C ALA A 153 5.60 6.42 -0.59
N PRO A 154 6.39 6.67 0.48
CA PRO A 154 6.19 6.02 1.77
C PRO A 154 4.82 6.33 2.40
N VAL A 155 4.32 7.56 2.23
CA VAL A 155 2.98 7.95 2.70
C VAL A 155 1.92 7.13 1.98
N GLY A 156 2.04 6.99 0.65
CA GLY A 156 1.15 6.13 -0.14
C GLY A 156 1.17 4.67 0.32
N VAL A 157 2.35 4.14 0.68
CA VAL A 157 2.46 2.77 1.23
C VAL A 157 1.75 2.65 2.57
N LEU A 158 2.01 3.56 3.52
CA LEU A 158 1.38 3.52 4.85
C LEU A 158 -0.14 3.66 4.76
N LEU A 159 -0.63 4.54 3.89
CA LEU A 159 -2.06 4.68 3.60
C LEU A 159 -2.65 3.37 3.05
N ALA A 160 -1.93 2.68 2.17
CA ALA A 160 -2.38 1.38 1.67
C ALA A 160 -2.44 0.31 2.77
N VAL A 161 -1.47 0.27 3.69
CA VAL A 161 -1.52 -0.68 4.82
C VAL A 161 -2.66 -0.35 5.78
N MET A 162 -2.90 0.93 6.04
CA MET A 162 -4.03 1.37 6.84
C MET A 162 -5.36 1.02 6.17
N GLY A 163 -5.47 1.25 4.86
CA GLY A 163 -6.61 0.84 4.04
C GLY A 163 -6.85 -0.67 4.09
N TYR A 164 -5.79 -1.48 4.06
CA TYR A 164 -5.88 -2.93 4.22
C TYR A 164 -6.38 -3.34 5.61
N ALA A 165 -5.85 -2.72 6.67
CA ALA A 165 -6.29 -2.99 8.04
C ALA A 165 -7.79 -2.71 8.20
N ILE A 166 -8.22 -1.49 7.84
CA ILE A 166 -9.63 -1.07 7.95
C ILE A 166 -10.52 -1.90 7.01
N GLY A 167 -10.06 -2.13 5.78
CA GLY A 167 -10.78 -2.89 4.76
C GLY A 167 -11.02 -4.34 5.17
N THR A 168 -10.09 -4.97 5.89
CA THR A 168 -10.27 -6.34 6.41
C THR A 168 -11.45 -6.43 7.37
N TYR A 169 -11.60 -5.47 8.29
CA TYR A 169 -12.77 -5.42 9.17
C TYR A 169 -14.06 -5.07 8.43
N GLY A 170 -13.99 -4.11 7.51
CA GLY A 170 -15.14 -3.74 6.69
C GLY A 170 -15.65 -4.94 5.88
N ALA A 171 -14.75 -5.70 5.27
CA ALA A 171 -15.09 -6.91 4.53
C ALA A 171 -15.68 -8.00 5.43
N TRP A 172 -15.12 -8.20 6.63
CA TRP A 172 -15.68 -9.15 7.59
C TRP A 172 -17.11 -8.75 8.01
N LEU A 173 -17.33 -7.47 8.32
CA LEU A 173 -18.67 -6.95 8.63
C LEU A 173 -19.64 -7.12 7.46
N CYS A 174 -19.21 -6.80 6.24
CA CYS A 174 -20.01 -7.03 5.03
C CYS A 174 -20.38 -8.52 4.89
N GLY A 175 -19.45 -9.43 5.17
CA GLY A 175 -19.70 -10.87 5.15
C GLY A 175 -20.77 -11.29 6.16
N ILE A 176 -20.74 -10.73 7.38
CA ILE A 176 -21.79 -10.96 8.38
C ILE A 176 -23.14 -10.44 7.88
N LEU A 177 -23.18 -9.22 7.32
CA LEU A 177 -24.42 -8.63 6.79
C LEU A 177 -24.99 -9.46 5.63
N MET A 178 -24.15 -10.03 4.78
CA MET A 178 -24.59 -10.92 3.70
C MET A 178 -25.19 -12.22 4.24
N GLN A 179 -24.61 -12.83 5.28
CA GLN A 179 -25.17 -14.03 5.92
C GLN A 179 -26.58 -13.80 6.49
N VAL A 180 -26.86 -12.59 6.97
CA VAL A 180 -28.19 -12.23 7.50
C VAL A 180 -29.25 -12.16 6.39
N VAL A 181 -28.85 -11.79 5.16
CA VAL A 181 -29.78 -11.52 4.06
C VAL A 181 -29.85 -12.67 3.04
N SER A 182 -28.83 -13.53 2.99
CA SER A 182 -28.74 -14.69 2.07
C SER A 182 -28.75 -15.99 2.88
N PRO A 183 -29.94 -16.58 3.18
CA PRO A 183 -30.06 -17.87 3.84
C PRO A 183 -29.48 -19.03 3.02
#